data_AF-A0A7W1UC49-F1
#
_entry.id   AF-A0A7W1UC49-F1
#
_cell.length_a   1.000
_cell.length_b   1.000
_cell.length_c   1.000
_cell.angle_alpha   90.00
_cell.angle_beta   90.00
_cell.angle_gamma   90.00
#
_symmetry.space_group_name_H-M   'P 1'
#
loop_
_entity.id
_entity.type
_entity.pdbx_description
1 polymer ?
#
loop_
_entity_poly.entity_id
_entity_poly.type
_entity_poly.pdbx_seq_one_letter_code
_entity_poly.pdbx_strand_id
1 'polypeptide(L)'
;MSNLLAARSLMALSLGFHIIFAMVGMAMPLLMILAEWRWLQTGQEVYLTLAKRWAKGTAIFFAIGAVTGTVLSFQLGLLWPSFMEWAGPIIGLAFSIEGFAFFTEAI
;
A
#
# COMPACT_ATOMS: atom_id res chain seq x y z
N MET A 1 21.99 -18.60 12.17
CA MET A 1 21.55 -17.18 12.23
C MET A 1 20.80 -16.99 13.54
N SER A 2 21.04 -15.92 14.31
CA SER A 2 20.29 -15.67 15.55
C SER A 2 18.83 -15.30 15.25
N ASN A 3 17.91 -15.55 16.19
CA ASN A 3 16.49 -15.21 16.03
C ASN A 3 16.28 -13.72 15.71
N LEU A 4 17.07 -12.84 16.34
CA LEU A 4 17.02 -11.40 16.07
C LEU A 4 17.42 -11.06 14.63
N LEU A 5 18.50 -11.66 14.12
CA LEU A 5 18.92 -11.43 12.73
C LEU A 5 17.89 -12.00 11.74
N ALA A 6 17.30 -13.16 12.03
CA ALA A 6 16.23 -13.72 11.21
C ALA A 6 15.00 -12.80 11.16
N ALA A 7 14.55 -12.28 12.31
CA ALA A 7 13.43 -11.34 12.40
C ALA A 7 13.70 -10.04 11.61
N ARG A 8 14.91 -9.47 11.73
CA ARG A 8 15.33 -8.28 10.98
C ARG A 8 15.35 -8.53 9.48
N SER A 9 15.96 -9.63 9.04
CA SER A 9 16.07 -9.96 7.62
C SER A 9 14.71 -10.23 6.98
N LEU A 10 13.82 -10.94 7.69
CA LEU A 10 12.47 -11.23 7.21
C LEU A 10 11.65 -9.93 7.08
N MET A 11 11.64 -9.08 8.12
CA MET A 11 10.96 -7.79 8.08
C MET A 11 11.52 -6.89 6.95
N ALA A 12 12.84 -6.83 6.80
CA ALA A 12 13.48 -6.05 5.74
C ALA A 12 13.10 -6.53 4.34
N LEU A 13 13.06 -7.85 4.11
CA LEU A 13 12.64 -8.43 2.84
C LEU A 13 11.17 -8.13 2.56
N SER A 14 10.29 -8.37 3.53
CA SER A 14 8.85 -8.15 3.37
C SER A 14 8.52 -6.68 3.15
N LEU A 15 9.15 -5.78 3.90
CA LEU A 15 8.95 -4.34 3.74
C LEU A 15 9.53 -3.83 2.42
N GLY A 16 10.74 -4.28 2.05
CA GLY A 16 11.38 -3.93 0.78
C GLY A 16 10.57 -4.40 -0.43
N PHE A 17 9.89 -5.55 -0.32
CA PHE A 17 8.95 -6.00 -1.35
C PHE A 17 7.68 -5.13 -1.35
N HIS A 18 7.04 -4.95 -0.20
CA HIS A 18 5.77 -4.23 -0.07
C HIS A 18 5.85 -2.79 -0.58
N ILE A 19 6.93 -2.06 -0.25
CA ILE A 19 7.02 -0.62 -0.54
C ILE A 19 6.98 -0.32 -2.04
N ILE A 20 7.46 -1.23 -2.89
CA ILE A 20 7.40 -1.07 -4.35
C ILE A 20 5.94 -1.00 -4.81
N PHE A 21 5.09 -1.89 -4.29
CA PHE A 21 3.67 -1.95 -4.65
C PHE A 21 2.87 -0.83 -3.99
N ALA A 22 3.18 -0.50 -2.73
CA ALA A 22 2.54 0.59 -2.01
C ALA A 22 2.76 1.94 -2.71
N MET A 23 3.99 2.22 -3.17
CA MET A 23 4.30 3.46 -3.91
C MET A 23 3.52 3.57 -5.22
N VAL A 24 3.36 2.47 -5.95
CA VAL A 24 2.52 2.43 -7.17
C VAL A 24 1.05 2.65 -6.80
N GLY A 25 0.58 2.02 -5.73
CA GLY A 25 -0.77 2.17 -5.18
C GLY A 25 -1.10 3.62 -4.82
N MET A 26 -0.13 4.40 -4.32
CA MET A 26 -0.32 5.82 -4.01
C MET A 26 -0.21 6.74 -5.23
N ALA A 27 0.77 6.50 -6.11
CA ALA A 27 1.07 7.41 -7.22
C ALA A 27 0.10 7.30 -8.39
N MET A 28 -0.32 6.08 -8.74
CA MET A 28 -1.15 5.86 -9.91
C MET A 28 -2.56 6.45 -9.79
N PRO A 29 -3.28 6.39 -8.65
CA PRO A 29 -4.56 7.06 -8.48
C PRO A 29 -4.50 8.56 -8.77
N LEU A 30 -3.46 9.25 -8.28
CA LEU A 30 -3.26 10.66 -8.58
C LEU A 30 -3.10 10.90 -10.10
N LEU A 31 -2.29 10.09 -10.78
CA LEU A 31 -2.11 10.20 -12.22
C LEU A 31 -3.39 9.92 -13.00
N MET A 32 -4.22 8.97 -12.55
CA MET A 32 -5.51 8.65 -13.16
C MET A 32 -6.51 9.80 -12.98
N ILE A 33 -6.59 10.38 -11.78
CA ILE A 33 -7.41 11.57 -11.51
C ILE A 33 -6.99 12.73 -12.42
N LEU A 34 -5.69 12.97 -12.56
CA LEU A 34 -5.17 14.03 -13.43
C LEU A 34 -5.49 13.78 -14.91
N ALA A 35 -5.37 12.53 -15.38
CA ALA A 35 -5.73 12.15 -16.74
C ALA A 35 -7.23 12.34 -17.00
N GLU A 36 -8.08 11.85 -16.10
CA GLU A 36 -9.54 11.99 -16.23
C GLU A 36 -9.97 13.47 -16.14
N TRP A 37 -9.39 14.24 -15.22
CA TRP A 37 -9.61 15.68 -15.14
C TRP A 37 -9.23 16.39 -16.44
N ARG A 38 -8.10 16.02 -17.06
CA ARG A 38 -7.68 16.57 -18.35
C ARG A 38 -8.64 16.21 -19.48
N TRP A 39 -9.21 15.01 -19.48
CA TRP A 39 -10.28 14.62 -20.41
C TRP A 39 -11.51 15.52 -20.22
N LEU A 40 -11.99 15.69 -18.99
CA LEU A 40 -13.14 16.56 -18.69
C LEU A 40 -12.96 18.01 -19.17
N GLN A 41 -11.73 18.53 -19.13
CA GLN A 41 -11.41 19.87 -19.59
C GLN A 41 -11.24 20.00 -21.11
N THR A 42 -10.81 18.93 -21.81
CA THR A 42 -10.40 19.00 -23.23
C THR A 42 -11.31 18.27 -24.19
N GLY A 43 -12.10 17.31 -23.72
CA GLY A 43 -12.82 16.36 -24.56
C GLY A 43 -11.91 15.40 -25.34
N GLN A 44 -10.59 15.35 -25.08
CA GLN A 44 -9.69 14.45 -25.81
C GLN A 44 -9.74 13.03 -25.24
N GLU A 45 -10.35 12.10 -25.99
CA GLU A 45 -10.56 10.69 -25.60
C GLU A 45 -9.29 9.91 -25.23
N VAL A 46 -8.11 10.38 -25.66
CA VAL A 46 -6.83 9.76 -25.30
C VAL A 46 -6.62 9.73 -23.78
N TYR A 47 -7.03 10.79 -23.08
CA TYR A 47 -6.83 10.90 -21.63
C TYR A 47 -7.77 9.97 -20.85
N LEU A 48 -9.03 9.84 -21.28
CA LEU A 48 -9.97 8.88 -20.70
C LEU A 48 -9.50 7.43 -20.92
N THR A 49 -9.02 7.14 -22.13
CA THR A 49 -8.47 5.84 -22.48
C THR A 49 -7.25 5.51 -21.60
N LEU A 50 -6.40 6.50 -21.35
CA LEU A 50 -5.23 6.37 -20.49
C LEU A 50 -5.63 6.04 -19.04
N ALA A 51 -6.54 6.81 -18.45
CA ALA A 51 -7.05 6.58 -17.09
C ALA A 51 -7.63 5.16 -16.93
N LYS A 52 -8.49 4.74 -17.87
CA LYS A 52 -9.11 3.39 -17.86
C LYS A 52 -8.09 2.26 -18.03
N ARG A 53 -7.04 2.45 -18.85
CA ARG A 53 -5.99 1.45 -19.05
C ARG A 53 -5.10 1.31 -17.83
N TRP A 54 -4.71 2.44 -17.24
CA TRP A 54 -3.94 2.45 -16.00
C TRP A 54 -4.69 1.79 -14.85
N ALA A 55 -5.99 2.05 -14.70
CA ALA A 55 -6.80 1.43 -13.65
C ALA A 55 -6.69 -0.10 -13.61
N LYS A 56 -6.70 -0.77 -14.77
CA LYS A 56 -6.56 -2.22 -14.87
C LYS A 56 -5.20 -2.71 -14.34
N GLY A 57 -4.12 -2.01 -14.70
CA GLY A 57 -2.77 -2.36 -14.24
C GLY A 57 -2.62 -2.07 -12.75
N THR A 58 -3.05 -0.89 -12.30
CA THR A 58 -2.99 -0.45 -10.91
C THR A 58 -3.73 -1.40 -9.98
N ALA A 59 -4.88 -1.95 -10.39
CA ALA A 59 -5.60 -2.96 -9.61
C ALA A 59 -4.76 -4.20 -9.27
N ILE A 60 -3.87 -4.64 -10.17
CA ILE A 60 -2.98 -5.79 -9.93
C ILE A 60 -1.94 -5.43 -8.87
N PHE A 61 -1.28 -4.27 -9.00
CA PHE A 61 -0.31 -3.80 -8.00
C PHE A 61 -0.98 -3.56 -6.64
N PHE A 62 -2.20 -3.03 -6.65
CA PHE A 62 -3.00 -2.78 -5.45
C PHE A 62 -3.28 -4.08 -4.69
N ALA A 63 -3.72 -5.14 -5.38
CA ALA A 63 -3.96 -6.44 -4.77
C ALA A 63 -2.68 -7.03 -4.13
N ILE A 64 -1.53 -6.94 -4.80
CA ILE A 64 -0.25 -7.40 -4.25
C ILE A 64 0.15 -6.55 -3.02
N GLY A 65 -0.05 -5.22 -3.10
CA GLY A 65 0.16 -4.30 -1.99
C GLY A 65 -0.66 -4.68 -0.76
N ALA A 66 -1.96 -4.97 -0.93
CA ALA A 66 -2.86 -5.35 0.15
C ALA A 66 -2.43 -6.63 0.88
N VAL A 67 -2.08 -7.68 0.13
CA VAL A 67 -1.63 -8.96 0.69
C VAL A 67 -0.31 -8.78 1.45
N THR A 68 0.63 -8.03 0.87
CA THR A 68 1.95 -7.83 1.48
C THR A 68 1.92 -6.91 2.70
N GLY A 69 1.03 -5.91 2.72
CA GLY A 69 0.78 -5.07 3.91
C GLY A 69 0.14 -5.86 5.06
N THR A 70 -0.74 -6.81 4.73
CA THR A 70 -1.30 -7.74 5.71
C THR A 70 -0.19 -8.58 6.35
N VAL A 71 0.74 -9.12 5.55
CA VAL A 71 1.91 -9.86 6.07
C VAL A 71 2.72 -9.01 7.03
N LEU A 72 3.01 -7.74 6.70
CA LEU A 72 3.75 -6.83 7.58
C LEU A 72 3.04 -6.56 8.91
N SER A 73 1.72 -6.37 8.86
CA SER A 73 0.91 -6.15 10.06
C SER A 73 1.02 -7.31 11.05
N PHE A 74 0.98 -8.55 10.55
CA PHE A 74 1.20 -9.73 11.38
C PHE A 74 2.66 -9.86 11.83
N GLN A 75 3.63 -9.55 10.97
CA GLN A 75 5.05 -9.60 11.32
C GLN A 75 5.42 -8.65 12.46
N LEU A 76 4.77 -7.49 12.59
CA LEU A 76 4.97 -6.60 13.74
C LEU A 76 4.62 -7.30 15.06
N GLY A 77 3.48 -7.99 15.12
CA GLY A 77 3.08 -8.74 16.31
C GLY A 77 3.93 -10.00 16.57
N LEU A 78 4.26 -10.76 15.52
CA LEU A 78 4.94 -12.05 15.64
C LEU A 78 6.45 -11.93 15.85
N LEU A 79 7.09 -10.99 15.16
CA LEU A 79 8.55 -10.83 15.19
C LEU A 79 9.00 -9.81 16.25
N TRP A 80 8.12 -8.88 16.63
CA TRP A 80 8.44 -7.78 17.55
C TRP A 80 7.43 -7.65 18.71
N PRO A 81 7.13 -8.73 19.47
CA PRO A 81 6.07 -8.72 20.48
C PRO A 81 6.32 -7.70 21.60
N SER A 82 7.55 -7.66 22.15
CA SER A 82 7.89 -6.67 23.18
C SER A 82 7.84 -5.24 22.65
N PHE A 83 8.16 -4.99 21.38
CA PHE A 83 7.98 -3.65 20.79
C PHE A 83 6.50 -3.29 20.72
N MET A 84 5.65 -4.21 20.28
CA MET A 84 4.21 -3.98 20.16
C MET A 84 3.50 -3.82 21.51
N GLU A 85 4.03 -4.42 22.59
CA GLU A 85 3.54 -4.20 23.95
C GLU A 85 3.67 -2.73 24.38
N TRP A 86 4.79 -2.08 24.04
CA TRP A 86 5.05 -0.68 24.39
C TRP A 86 4.53 0.32 23.35
N ALA A 87 4.80 0.08 22.07
CA ALA A 87 4.51 1.02 21.00
C ALA A 87 3.11 0.83 20.41
N GLY A 88 2.51 -0.36 20.54
CA GLY A 88 1.20 -0.71 19.98
C GLY A 88 0.08 0.27 20.38
N PRO A 89 -0.06 0.67 21.66
CA PRO A 89 -1.05 1.66 22.07
C PRO A 89 -0.88 3.04 21.41
N ILE A 90 0.33 3.38 20.96
CA ILE A 90 0.66 4.66 20.34
C ILE A 90 0.44 4.59 18.82
N ILE A 91 0.97 3.56 18.17
CA ILE A 91 0.95 3.43 16.70
C ILE A 91 -0.32 2.77 16.17
N GLY A 92 -1.04 2.01 17.01
CA GLY A 92 -2.20 1.22 16.59
C GLY A 92 -3.32 2.06 15.99
N LEU A 93 -3.53 3.28 16.49
CA LEU A 93 -4.49 4.22 15.90
C LEU A 93 -4.08 4.64 14.49
N ALA A 94 -2.79 4.94 14.27
CA ALA A 94 -2.29 5.32 12.94
C ALA A 94 -2.46 4.18 11.93
N PHE A 95 -2.13 2.94 12.31
CA PHE A 95 -2.39 1.75 11.49
C PHE A 95 -3.89 1.52 11.22
N SER A 96 -4.75 1.80 12.20
CA SER A 96 -6.21 1.69 12.01
C SER A 96 -6.72 2.73 11.01
N ILE A 97 -6.18 3.95 11.05
CA ILE A 97 -6.51 5.02 10.09
C ILE A 97 -6.01 4.66 8.69
N GLU A 98 -4.80 4.09 8.57
CA GLU A 98 -4.29 3.57 7.30
C GLU A 98 -5.24 2.51 6.72
N GLY A 99 -5.67 1.53 7.53
CA GLY A 99 -6.63 0.52 7.11
C GLY A 99 -7.96 1.12 6.66
N PHE A 100 -8.50 2.09 7.41
CA PHE A 100 -9.72 2.81 7.04
C PHE A 100 -9.57 3.55 5.69
N ALA A 101 -8.46 4.27 5.50
CA ALA A 101 -8.18 4.99 4.27
C ALA A 101 -8.04 4.03 3.08
N PHE A 102 -7.32 2.91 3.26
CA PHE A 102 -7.16 1.87 2.27
C PHE A 102 -8.50 1.25 1.82
N PHE A 103 -9.41 0.96 2.76
CA PHE A 103 -10.73 0.48 2.39
C PHE A 103 -11.58 1.56 1.70
N THR A 104 -11.41 2.82 2.08
CA THR A 104 -12.13 3.94 1.44
C THR A 104 -11.72 4.11 -0.02
N GLU A 105 -10.44 3.93 -0.37
CA GLU A 105 -9.99 3.97 -1.78
C GLU A 105 -10.30 2.69 -2.56
N ALA A 106 -10.54 1.57 -1.87
CA ALA A 106 -10.84 0.28 -2.50
C ALA A 106 -12.32 0.11 -2.92
N ILE A 107 -13.24 0.89 -2.32
CA ILE A 107 -14.69 0.87 -2.57
C ILE A 107 -15.03 1.83 -3.72
#